data_AF-A0A1I8AZ42-F1
#
_entry.id   AF-A0A1I8AZ42-F1
#
_cell.length_a   1.000
_cell.length_b   1.000
_cell.length_c   1.000
_cell.angle_alpha   90.00
_cell.angle_beta   90.00
_cell.angle_gamma   90.00
#
_symmetry.space_group_name_H-M   'P 1'
#
loop_
_entity.id
_entity.type
_entity.pdbx_description
1 polymer ?
#
loop_
_entity_poly.entity_id
_entity_poly.type
_entity_poly.pdbx_seq_one_letter_code
_entity_poly.pdbx_strand_id
1 'polypeptide(L)'
;MTFSFINWITSLKSQFIWFSIIISIPSTFLYILEIITILRHKEFHNPFFKLFLIRSVPHLLYTLDSYYSYRLPGLFGEWLYPLYSHFPNWMLCLSYFFAWCTLIADFLATTLILINRWTAITMPINYKKVLDKNV
;
A
#
# COMPACT_ATOMS: atom_id res chain seq x y z
N MET A 1 18.13 9.59 29.22
CA MET A 1 16.91 8.75 29.15
C MET A 1 16.39 8.60 27.71
N THR A 2 16.40 9.65 26.87
CA THR A 2 16.06 9.57 25.44
C THR A 2 17.00 8.68 24.62
N PHE A 3 18.30 8.72 24.90
CA PHE A 3 19.30 7.92 24.17
C PHE A 3 19.18 6.40 24.42
N SER A 4 18.82 5.99 25.65
CA SER A 4 18.62 4.57 25.96
C SER A 4 17.35 4.02 25.33
N PHE A 5 16.30 4.84 25.23
CA PHE A 5 15.05 4.46 24.60
C PHE A 5 15.19 4.28 23.08
N ILE A 6 15.89 5.20 22.40
CA ILE A 6 16.16 5.09 20.97
C ILE A 6 17.03 3.86 20.67
N ASN A 7 18.09 3.62 21.46
CA ASN A 7 18.94 2.43 21.30
C ASN A 7 18.19 1.12 21.57
N TRP A 8 17.22 1.15 22.48
CA TRP A 8 16.33 0.01 22.71
C TRP A 8 15.37 -0.22 21.55
N ILE A 9 14.78 0.82 20.95
CA ILE A 9 13.94 0.67 19.75
C ILE A 9 14.75 0.15 18.56
N THR A 10 15.96 0.66 18.35
CA THR A 10 16.80 0.23 17.22
C THR A 10 17.28 -1.21 17.37
N SER A 11 17.45 -1.72 18.59
CA SER A 11 17.78 -3.14 18.81
C SER A 11 16.64 -4.08 18.39
N LEU A 12 15.39 -3.60 18.42
CA LEU A 12 14.20 -4.34 18.00
C LEU A 12 13.92 -4.25 16.49
N LYS A 13 14.71 -3.51 15.71
CA LYS A 13 14.49 -3.27 14.27
C LYS A 13 14.22 -4.55 13.49
N SER A 14 15.02 -5.59 13.68
CA SER A 14 14.87 -6.87 12.96
C SER A 14 13.54 -7.55 13.30
N GLN A 15 13.15 -7.53 14.59
CA GLN A 15 11.89 -8.12 15.05
C GLN A 15 10.68 -7.38 14.43
N PHE A 16 10.73 -6.05 14.34
CA PHE A 16 9.69 -5.27 13.69
C PHE A 16 9.60 -5.53 12.18
N ILE A 17 10.73 -5.75 11.49
CA ILE A 17 10.70 -6.12 10.07
C ILE A 17 10.04 -7.49 9.90
N TRP A 18 10.41 -8.49 10.72
CA TRP A 18 9.76 -9.81 10.68
C TRP A 18 8.26 -9.74 10.94
N PHE A 19 7.84 -8.99 11.97
CA PHE A 19 6.43 -8.79 12.28
C PHE A 19 5.68 -8.13 11.12
N SER A 20 6.28 -7.12 10.48
CA SER A 20 5.73 -6.45 9.30
C SER A 20 5.56 -7.40 8.11
N ILE A 21 6.52 -8.32 7.91
CA ILE A 21 6.44 -9.36 6.86
C ILE A 21 5.26 -10.28 7.13
N ILE A 22 5.16 -10.81 8.35
CA ILE A 22 4.11 -11.76 8.75
C ILE A 22 2.71 -11.16 8.55
N ILE A 23 2.52 -9.88 8.89
CA ILE A 23 1.23 -9.20 8.72
C ILE A 23 0.95 -8.83 7.27
N SER A 24 1.98 -8.49 6.50
CA SER A 24 1.76 -8.05 5.12
C SER A 24 1.37 -9.19 4.18
N ILE A 25 1.82 -10.42 4.40
CA ILE A 25 1.42 -11.59 3.59
C ILE A 25 -0.12 -11.76 3.50
N PRO A 26 -0.86 -11.90 4.62
CA PRO A 26 -2.31 -12.03 4.57
C PRO A 26 -2.98 -10.75 4.04
N SER A 27 -2.42 -9.57 4.33
CA SER A 27 -2.93 -8.30 3.78
C SER A 27 -2.86 -8.29 2.25
N THR A 28 -1.70 -8.59 1.66
CA THR A 28 -1.50 -8.66 0.20
C THR A 28 -2.45 -9.66 -0.44
N PHE A 29 -2.64 -10.82 0.20
CA PHE A 29 -3.59 -11.83 -0.29
C PHE A 29 -5.02 -11.29 -0.36
N LEU A 30 -5.47 -10.56 0.67
CA LEU A 30 -6.79 -9.93 0.68
C LEU A 30 -6.95 -8.88 -0.44
N TYR A 31 -5.93 -8.06 -0.70
CA TYR A 31 -5.97 -7.08 -1.79
C TYR A 31 -6.01 -7.73 -3.18
N ILE A 32 -5.32 -8.86 -3.37
CA ILE A 32 -5.40 -9.63 -4.62
C ILE A 32 -6.82 -10.19 -4.80
N LEU A 33 -7.38 -10.78 -3.76
CA LEU A 33 -8.76 -11.28 -3.79
C LEU A 33 -9.78 -10.17 -4.06
N GLU A 34 -9.59 -8.99 -3.48
CA GLU A 34 -10.43 -7.82 -3.72
C GLU A 34 -10.42 -7.42 -5.20
N ILE A 35 -9.24 -7.29 -5.80
CA ILE A 35 -9.11 -6.96 -7.23
C ILE A 35 -9.79 -8.02 -8.10
N ILE A 36 -9.53 -9.31 -7.84
CA ILE A 36 -10.15 -10.42 -8.58
C ILE A 36 -11.67 -10.35 -8.47
N THR A 37 -12.19 -10.12 -7.27
CA THR A 37 -13.64 -10.09 -7.01
C THR A 37 -14.31 -8.95 -7.76
N ILE A 38 -13.73 -7.74 -7.71
CA ILE A 38 -14.29 -6.57 -8.41
C ILE A 38 -14.23 -6.76 -9.93
N LEU A 39 -13.14 -7.33 -10.46
CA LEU A 39 -13.03 -7.55 -11.91
C LEU A 39 -13.97 -8.66 -12.40
N ARG A 40 -14.14 -9.74 -11.62
CA ARG A 40 -14.92 -10.92 -12.04
C ARG A 40 -16.43 -10.72 -11.98
N HIS A 41 -16.94 -10.02 -10.98
CA HIS A 41 -18.38 -9.91 -10.75
C HIS A 41 -18.92 -8.55 -11.22
N LYS A 42 -19.88 -8.58 -12.16
CA LYS A 42 -20.51 -7.37 -12.73
C LYS A 42 -21.21 -6.50 -11.68
N GLU A 43 -21.68 -7.11 -10.60
CA GLU A 43 -22.33 -6.40 -9.48
C GLU A 43 -21.40 -5.36 -8.82
N PHE A 44 -20.09 -5.56 -8.91
CA PHE A 44 -19.08 -4.65 -8.36
C PHE A 44 -18.54 -3.65 -9.39
N HIS A 45 -19.11 -3.53 -10.59
CA HIS A 45 -18.66 -2.56 -11.60
C HIS A 45 -19.22 -1.14 -11.39
N ASN A 46 -19.50 -0.76 -10.13
CA ASN A 46 -19.97 0.57 -9.74
C ASN A 46 -18.78 1.54 -9.55
N PRO A 47 -18.92 2.85 -9.85
CA PRO A 47 -17.94 3.89 -9.48
C PRO A 47 -17.39 3.80 -8.05
N PHE A 48 -18.19 3.38 -7.08
CA PHE A 48 -17.77 3.16 -5.70
C PHE A 48 -16.66 2.10 -5.59
N PHE A 49 -16.86 0.92 -6.17
CA PHE A 49 -15.90 -0.18 -6.14
C PHE A 49 -14.67 0.09 -7.03
N LYS A 50 -14.77 0.98 -8.02
CA LYS A 50 -13.60 1.47 -8.75
C LYS A 50 -12.60 2.20 -7.85
N LEU A 51 -13.06 2.91 -6.81
CA LEU A 51 -12.15 3.54 -5.84
C LEU A 51 -11.36 2.51 -5.03
N PHE A 52 -11.96 1.36 -4.74
CA PHE A 52 -11.25 0.25 -4.10
C PHE A 52 -10.17 -0.30 -5.04
N LEU A 53 -10.46 -0.51 -6.33
CA LEU A 53 -9.41 -0.88 -7.30
C LEU A 53 -8.27 0.15 -7.37
N ILE A 54 -8.60 1.46 -7.38
CA ILE A 54 -7.61 2.54 -7.38
C ILE A 54 -6.76 2.53 -6.10
N ARG A 55 -7.26 2.01 -4.98
CA ARG A 55 -6.50 1.84 -3.73
C ARG A 55 -5.67 0.56 -3.72
N SER A 56 -6.26 -0.58 -4.09
CA SER A 56 -5.63 -1.90 -3.98
C SER A 56 -4.39 -2.02 -4.87
N VAL A 57 -4.38 -1.37 -6.04
CA VAL A 57 -3.23 -1.39 -6.96
C VAL A 57 -1.99 -0.69 -6.37
N PRO A 58 -2.05 0.59 -5.95
CA PRO A 58 -0.95 1.24 -5.22
C PRO A 58 -0.50 0.48 -3.98
N HIS A 59 -1.43 -0.09 -3.21
CA HIS A 59 -1.05 -0.86 -2.01
C HIS A 59 -0.22 -2.11 -2.37
N LEU A 60 -0.58 -2.84 -3.43
CA LEU A 60 0.21 -3.99 -3.89
C LEU A 60 1.60 -3.56 -4.36
N LEU A 61 1.69 -2.48 -5.15
CA LEU A 61 2.96 -1.93 -5.61
C LEU A 61 3.83 -1.47 -4.43
N TYR A 62 3.27 -0.72 -3.50
CA TYR A 62 3.96 -0.29 -2.28
C TYR A 62 4.49 -1.49 -1.48
N THR A 63 3.66 -2.53 -1.33
CA THR A 63 4.07 -3.71 -0.61
C THR A 63 5.28 -4.35 -1.29
N LEU A 64 5.19 -4.64 -2.59
CA LEU A 64 6.30 -5.21 -3.37
C LEU A 64 7.56 -4.35 -3.28
N ASP A 65 7.46 -3.06 -3.56
CA ASP A 65 8.60 -2.14 -3.54
C ASP A 65 9.22 -2.02 -2.15
N SER A 66 8.43 -2.01 -1.07
CA SER A 66 8.94 -1.97 0.30
C SER A 66 9.65 -3.28 0.69
N TYR A 67 9.21 -4.41 0.16
CA TYR A 67 9.85 -5.70 0.37
C TYR A 67 11.24 -5.73 -0.25
N TYR A 68 11.36 -5.39 -1.53
CA TYR A 68 12.63 -5.41 -2.25
C TYR A 68 13.54 -4.24 -1.83
N SER A 69 13.02 -3.03 -1.68
CA SER A 69 13.87 -1.87 -1.42
C SER A 69 14.35 -1.76 0.03
N TYR A 70 13.59 -2.28 1.01
CA TYR A 70 13.88 -2.04 2.43
C TYR A 70 13.91 -3.30 3.30
N ARG A 71 12.87 -4.16 3.25
CA ARG A 71 12.73 -5.26 4.21
C ARG A 71 13.73 -6.39 3.96
N LEU A 72 13.84 -6.85 2.71
CA LEU A 72 14.76 -7.92 2.33
C LEU A 72 16.23 -7.49 2.53
N PRO A 73 16.69 -6.31 2.06
CA PRO A 73 18.04 -5.83 2.37
C PRO A 73 18.28 -5.63 3.88
N GLY A 74 17.25 -5.24 4.62
CA GLY A 74 17.34 -5.07 6.07
C GLY A 74 17.53 -6.37 6.85
N LEU A 75 17.05 -7.51 6.32
CA LEU A 75 17.16 -8.82 6.97
C LEU A 75 18.29 -9.69 6.39
N PHE A 76 18.49 -9.64 5.07
CA PHE A 76 19.39 -10.51 4.31
C PHE A 76 20.47 -9.72 3.58
N GLY A 77 20.82 -8.53 4.09
CA GLY A 77 21.72 -7.59 3.44
C GLY A 77 23.03 -8.23 2.96
N GLU A 78 23.67 -9.07 3.77
CA GLU A 78 24.92 -9.74 3.39
C GLU A 78 24.76 -10.71 2.20
N TRP A 79 23.64 -11.41 2.12
CA TRP A 79 23.33 -12.34 1.02
C TRP A 79 22.89 -11.61 -0.25
N LEU A 80 22.20 -10.48 -0.09
CA LEU A 80 21.67 -9.69 -1.19
C LEU A 80 22.68 -8.64 -1.69
N TYR A 81 23.71 -8.32 -0.91
CA TYR A 81 24.72 -7.31 -1.25
C TYR A 81 25.36 -7.52 -2.62
N PRO A 82 25.76 -8.75 -3.03
CA PRO A 82 26.30 -8.98 -4.37
C PRO A 82 25.31 -8.59 -5.47
N LEU A 83 24.02 -8.86 -5.29
CA LEU A 83 22.98 -8.48 -6.25
C LEU A 83 22.74 -6.97 -6.26
N TYR A 84 22.58 -6.36 -5.09
CA TYR A 84 22.24 -4.93 -4.98
C TYR A 84 23.39 -4.00 -5.35
N SER A 85 24.64 -4.43 -5.15
CA SER A 85 25.83 -3.65 -5.52
C SER A 85 26.02 -3.49 -7.02
N HIS A 86 25.37 -4.34 -7.84
CA HIS A 86 25.35 -4.19 -9.30
C HIS A 86 24.35 -3.14 -9.81
N PHE A 87 23.39 -2.72 -8.98
CA PHE A 87 22.43 -1.71 -9.42
C PHE A 87 23.04 -0.31 -9.34
N PRO A 88 22.90 0.50 -10.40
CA PRO A 88 23.33 1.89 -10.36
C PRO A 88 22.47 2.69 -9.38
N ASN A 89 23.07 3.70 -8.74
CA ASN A 89 22.42 4.51 -7.70
C ASN A 89 21.07 5.10 -8.13
N TRP A 90 20.91 5.48 -9.39
CA TRP A 90 19.64 6.03 -9.89
C TRP A 90 18.49 5.01 -9.84
N MET A 91 18.77 3.71 -10.04
CA MET A 91 17.75 2.66 -9.93
C MET A 91 17.29 2.48 -8.48
N LEU A 92 18.24 2.52 -7.53
CA LEU A 92 17.91 2.47 -6.11
C LEU A 92 17.09 3.70 -5.69
N CYS A 93 17.46 4.90 -6.14
CA CYS A 93 16.69 6.11 -5.89
C CYS A 93 15.26 6.02 -6.47
N LEU A 94 15.10 5.48 -7.68
CA LEU A 94 13.79 5.27 -8.28
C LEU A 94 12.95 4.29 -7.47
N SER A 95 13.52 3.19 -6.97
CA SER A 95 12.75 2.23 -6.18
C SER A 95 12.24 2.85 -4.88
N TYR A 96 13.06 3.67 -4.21
CA TYR A 96 12.61 4.43 -3.04
C TYR A 96 11.54 5.48 -3.41
N PHE A 97 11.69 6.17 -4.54
CA PHE A 97 10.71 7.14 -5.01
C PHE A 97 9.34 6.48 -5.28
N PHE A 98 9.32 5.36 -6.00
CA PHE A 98 8.08 4.63 -6.27
C PHE A 98 7.40 4.11 -5.00
N ALA A 99 8.17 3.61 -4.03
CA ALA A 99 7.62 3.21 -2.73
C ALA A 99 6.93 4.39 -2.02
N TRP A 100 7.52 5.58 -2.04
CA TRP A 100 6.90 6.77 -1.44
C TRP A 100 5.67 7.25 -2.20
N CYS A 101 5.73 7.29 -3.53
CA CYS A 101 4.59 7.70 -4.34
C CYS A 101 3.40 6.75 -4.22
N THR A 102 3.64 5.44 -4.18
CA THR A 102 2.60 4.42 -4.03
C THR A 102 1.96 4.46 -2.64
N LEU A 103 2.74 4.75 -1.59
CA LEU A 103 2.21 4.99 -0.24
C LEU A 103 1.28 6.21 -0.20
N ILE A 104 1.72 7.33 -0.79
CA ILE A 104 0.90 8.56 -0.85
C ILE A 104 -0.37 8.33 -1.66
N ALA A 105 -0.27 7.59 -2.77
CA ALA A 105 -1.42 7.22 -3.59
C ALA A 105 -2.43 6.36 -2.81
N ASP A 106 -1.98 5.40 -2.00
CA ASP A 106 -2.84 4.59 -1.13
C ASP A 106 -3.58 5.45 -0.08
N PHE A 107 -2.87 6.38 0.57
CA PHE A 107 -3.50 7.32 1.51
C PHE A 107 -4.50 8.26 0.83
N LEU A 108 -4.18 8.75 -0.36
CA LEU A 108 -5.09 9.58 -1.14
C LEU A 108 -6.35 8.80 -1.53
N ALA A 109 -6.19 7.58 -2.07
CA ALA A 109 -7.31 6.73 -2.44
C ALA A 109 -8.20 6.38 -1.24
N THR A 110 -7.59 6.09 -0.09
CA THR A 110 -8.31 5.86 1.17
C THR A 110 -9.11 7.09 1.60
N THR A 111 -8.51 8.27 1.51
CA THR A 111 -9.18 9.53 1.84
C THR A 111 -10.38 9.78 0.92
N LEU A 112 -10.23 9.50 -0.38
CA LEU A 112 -11.33 9.60 -1.36
C LEU A 112 -12.48 8.63 -1.05
N ILE A 113 -12.18 7.39 -0.64
CA ILE A 113 -13.21 6.43 -0.20
C ILE A 113 -13.96 6.95 1.02
N LEU A 114 -13.26 7.50 2.01
CA LEU A 114 -13.87 8.06 3.22
C LEU A 114 -14.75 9.27 2.91
N ILE A 115 -14.27 10.19 2.07
CA ILE A 115 -15.05 11.35 1.62
C ILE A 115 -16.30 10.88 0.87
N ASN A 116 -16.15 9.94 -0.07
CA ASN A 116 -17.27 9.38 -0.83
C ASN A 116 -18.35 8.79 0.10
N ARG A 117 -17.95 8.04 1.13
CA ARG A 117 -18.87 7.50 2.13
C ARG A 117 -19.51 8.58 3.00
N TRP A 118 -18.73 9.57 3.43
CA TRP A 118 -19.24 10.70 4.19
C TRP A 118 -20.31 11.48 3.41
N THR A 119 -20.07 11.75 2.12
CA THR A 119 -21.04 12.41 1.24
C THR A 119 -22.30 11.59 1.04
N ALA A 120 -22.17 10.26 0.91
CA ALA A 120 -23.33 9.37 0.79
C ALA A 120 -24.25 9.43 2.03
N ILE A 121 -23.66 9.54 3.23
CA ILE A 121 -24.41 9.62 4.50
C ILE A 121 -25.00 11.02 4.70
N THR A 122 -24.21 12.07 4.48
CA THR A 122 -24.60 13.45 4.80
C THR A 122 -25.53 14.07 3.75
N MET A 123 -25.41 13.67 2.48
CA MET A 123 -26.17 14.24 1.37
C MET A 123 -26.74 13.17 0.43
N PRO A 124 -27.61 12.25 0.92
CA PRO A 124 -28.04 11.08 0.17
C PRO A 124 -28.80 11.42 -1.13
N ILE A 125 -29.60 12.49 -1.13
CA ILE A 125 -30.38 12.92 -2.31
C ILE A 125 -29.47 13.44 -3.43
N ASN A 126 -28.46 14.23 -3.08
CA ASN A 126 -27.49 14.76 -4.05
C ASN A 126 -26.52 13.67 -4.50
N TYR A 127 -26.16 12.76 -3.59
CA TYR A 127 -25.31 11.61 -3.86
C TYR A 127 -25.92 10.71 -4.94
N LYS A 128 -27.19 10.34 -4.80
CA LYS A 128 -27.90 9.52 -5.80
C LYS A 128 -27.93 10.19 -7.18
N LYS A 129 -28.19 11.51 -7.23
CA LYS A 129 -28.16 12.28 -8.49
C LYS A 129 -26.78 12.30 -9.17
N VAL A 130 -25.69 12.31 -8.40
CA VAL A 130 -24.32 12.26 -8.94
C VAL A 130 -23.96 10.85 -9.40
N LEU A 131 -24.42 9.83 -8.69
CA LEU A 131 -24.21 8.44 -9.07
C LEU A 131 -24.95 8.09 -10.37
N ASP A 132 -26.23 8.48 -10.46
CA ASP A 132 -27.11 8.20 -11.61
C ASP A 132 -26.69 8.92 -12.89
N LYS A 133 -25.90 10.00 -12.80
CA LYS A 133 -25.33 10.72 -13.96
C LYS A 133 -24.10 10.04 -14.57
N ASN A 134 -23.46 9.12 -13.84
CA ASN A 134 -22.20 8.46 -14.22
C ASN A 134 -22.39 6.96 -14.55
N VAL A 135 -23.64 6.50 -14.65
CA VAL A 135 -24.04 5.20 -15.20
C VAL A 135 -24.42 5.39 -16.66
#